data_AF-A0A9N9WTY2-F1
#
_entry.id   AF-A0A9N9WTY2-F1
#
_cell.length_a   1.000
_cell.length_b   1.000
_cell.length_c   1.000
_cell.angle_alpha   90.00
_cell.angle_beta   90.00
_cell.angle_gamma   90.00
#
_symmetry.space_group_name_H-M   'P 1'
#
loop_
_entity.id
_entity.type
_entity.pdbx_description
1 polymer ?
#
loop_
_entity_poly.entity_id
_entity_poly.type
_entity_poly.pdbx_seq_one_letter_code
_entity_poly.pdbx_strand_id
1 'polypeptide(L)'
;MDAPKDDSIVAKNEVALSGSIEEDFEDEPDETFGERLIGLTEMLPESVRNLSENVFTITEKSVVSFYQFACSASWIFFTSSMILFAPVIFETERAQMEQMQKSQQNQMLLGPGTQGMAGLAPPMPR
;
A
#
# COMPACT_ATOMS: atom_id res chain seq x y z
N MET A 1 -65.33 -15.27 -60.61
CA MET A 1 -65.61 -15.43 -59.17
C MET A 1 -64.28 -15.54 -58.47
N ASP A 2 -63.67 -14.40 -58.17
CA ASP A 2 -62.41 -14.34 -57.44
C ASP A 2 -62.68 -14.62 -55.96
N ALA A 3 -62.10 -15.71 -55.46
CA ALA A 3 -62.17 -16.06 -54.06
C ALA A 3 -61.45 -14.97 -53.23
N PRO A 4 -62.08 -14.44 -52.17
CA PRO A 4 -61.43 -13.46 -51.30
C PRO A 4 -60.25 -14.13 -50.60
N LYS A 5 -59.05 -13.60 -50.86
CA LYS A 5 -57.83 -14.06 -50.18
C LYS A 5 -57.87 -13.64 -48.71
N ASP A 6 -57.26 -14.52 -47.95
CA ASP A 6 -57.06 -14.69 -46.53
C ASP A 6 -56.33 -13.55 -45.81
N ASP A 7 -56.84 -12.31 -45.91
CA ASP A 7 -56.28 -11.14 -45.22
C ASP A 7 -56.31 -11.29 -43.67
N SER A 8 -57.20 -12.15 -43.16
CA SER A 8 -57.33 -12.40 -41.71
C SER A 8 -56.24 -13.29 -41.12
N ILE A 9 -55.54 -14.10 -41.93
CA ILE A 9 -54.45 -14.96 -41.45
C ILE A 9 -53.15 -14.16 -41.36
N VAL A 10 -52.90 -13.29 -42.35
CA VAL A 10 -51.75 -12.38 -42.36
C VAL A 10 -51.83 -11.37 -41.21
N ALA A 11 -53.00 -10.76 -40.99
CA ALA A 11 -53.20 -9.81 -39.89
C ALA A 11 -53.07 -10.46 -38.50
N LYS A 12 -53.50 -11.73 -38.33
CA LYS A 12 -53.31 -12.46 -37.07
C LYS A 12 -51.83 -12.77 -36.79
N ASN A 13 -51.04 -13.01 -37.84
CA ASN A 13 -49.63 -13.34 -37.71
C ASN A 13 -48.77 -12.09 -37.44
N GLU A 14 -49.11 -10.94 -38.01
CA GLU A 14 -48.46 -9.65 -37.67
C GLU A 14 -48.79 -9.20 -36.25
N VAL A 15 -50.05 -9.34 -35.80
CA VAL A 15 -50.46 -8.99 -34.44
C VAL A 15 -49.87 -9.95 -33.40
N ALA A 16 -49.72 -11.24 -33.72
CA ALA A 16 -49.03 -12.20 -32.86
C ALA A 16 -47.50 -11.96 -32.79
N LEU A 17 -46.87 -11.53 -33.89
CA LEU A 17 -45.44 -11.23 -33.92
C LEU A 17 -45.11 -9.90 -33.23
N SER A 18 -45.97 -8.87 -33.39
CA SER A 18 -45.77 -7.57 -32.74
C SER A 18 -46.08 -7.59 -31.24
N GLY A 19 -46.98 -8.47 -30.78
CA GLY A 19 -47.29 -8.62 -29.35
C GLY A 19 -46.30 -9.49 -28.57
N SER A 20 -45.29 -10.06 -29.24
CA SER A 20 -44.26 -10.93 -28.63
C SER A 20 -42.90 -10.25 -28.46
N ILE A 21 -42.72 -9.03 -29.01
CA ILE A 21 -41.50 -8.21 -28.86
C ILE A 21 -41.81 -6.96 -28.01
N GLU A 22 -42.69 -7.12 -27.04
CA GLU A 22 -42.60 -6.36 -25.78
C GLU A 22 -41.99 -7.34 -24.79
N GLU A 23 -40.76 -7.80 -25.11
CA GLU A 23 -39.93 -8.46 -24.11
C GLU A 23 -39.66 -7.43 -23.03
N ASP A 24 -40.01 -7.84 -21.82
CA ASP A 24 -39.91 -7.13 -20.57
C ASP A 24 -38.48 -6.63 -20.30
N PHE A 25 -38.14 -5.46 -20.84
CA PHE A 25 -36.90 -4.74 -20.51
C PHE A 25 -36.95 -4.08 -19.12
N GLU A 26 -38.07 -4.19 -18.39
CA GLU A 26 -38.21 -3.65 -17.02
C GLU A 26 -37.71 -4.64 -15.95
N ASP A 27 -37.61 -5.93 -16.25
CA ASP A 27 -37.10 -6.98 -15.34
C ASP A 27 -35.61 -7.34 -15.54
N GLU A 28 -34.90 -6.70 -16.47
CA GLU A 28 -33.44 -6.85 -16.62
C GLU A 28 -32.72 -6.10 -15.47
N PRO A 29 -31.89 -6.78 -14.66
CA PRO A 29 -31.13 -6.10 -13.62
C PRO A 29 -30.19 -5.07 -14.24
N ASP A 30 -30.10 -3.88 -13.63
CA ASP A 30 -29.19 -2.82 -14.07
C ASP A 30 -27.77 -3.39 -14.29
N GLU A 31 -27.27 -3.29 -15.52
CA GLU A 31 -25.91 -3.70 -15.87
C GLU A 31 -24.90 -3.12 -14.89
N THR A 32 -24.09 -3.99 -14.31
CA THR A 32 -23.05 -3.57 -13.39
C THR A 32 -21.96 -2.82 -14.14
N PHE A 33 -21.28 -1.89 -13.45
CA PHE A 33 -20.08 -1.24 -14.03
C PHE A 33 -19.03 -2.26 -14.50
N GLY A 34 -18.97 -3.43 -13.86
CA GLY A 34 -18.07 -4.53 -14.25
C GLY A 34 -18.42 -5.15 -15.60
N GLU A 35 -19.71 -5.40 -15.87
CA GLU A 35 -20.17 -5.93 -17.16
C GLU A 35 -19.92 -4.94 -18.30
N ARG A 36 -20.15 -3.64 -18.05
CA ARG A 36 -19.82 -2.59 -19.02
C ARG A 36 -18.32 -2.53 -19.31
N LEU A 37 -17.49 -2.61 -18.27
CA LEU A 37 -16.04 -2.65 -18.42
C LEU A 37 -15.62 -3.90 -19.19
N ILE A 38 -16.16 -5.07 -18.86
CA ILE A 38 -15.89 -6.35 -19.55
C ILE A 38 -16.26 -6.27 -21.03
N GLY A 39 -17.45 -5.76 -21.36
CA GLY A 39 -17.89 -5.57 -22.74
C GLY A 39 -17.03 -4.55 -23.51
N LEU A 40 -16.56 -3.49 -22.85
CA LEU A 40 -15.58 -2.57 -23.43
C LEU A 40 -14.22 -3.26 -23.71
N THR A 41 -13.78 -4.19 -22.87
CA THR A 41 -12.53 -4.97 -23.14
C THR A 41 -12.71 -5.97 -24.26
N GLU A 42 -13.93 -6.44 -24.53
CA GLU A 42 -14.22 -7.34 -25.67
C GLU A 42 -14.07 -6.65 -27.02
N MET A 43 -14.17 -5.31 -27.08
CA MET A 43 -13.90 -4.54 -28.29
C MET A 43 -12.40 -4.24 -28.51
N LEU A 44 -11.53 -4.60 -27.56
CA LEU A 44 -10.09 -4.36 -27.66
C LEU A 44 -9.37 -5.47 -28.45
N PRO A 45 -8.33 -5.15 -29.24
CA PRO A 45 -7.55 -6.14 -29.97
C PRO A 45 -6.78 -7.06 -29.01
N GLU A 46 -6.57 -8.32 -29.40
CA GLU A 46 -5.93 -9.34 -28.56
C GLU A 46 -4.57 -8.92 -28.00
N SER A 47 -3.81 -8.09 -28.71
CA SER A 47 -2.52 -7.58 -28.22
C SER A 47 -2.63 -6.79 -26.92
N VAL A 48 -3.74 -6.06 -26.71
CA VAL A 48 -3.97 -5.26 -25.49
C VAL A 48 -4.43 -6.15 -24.33
N ARG A 49 -5.25 -7.18 -24.61
CA ARG A 49 -5.62 -8.19 -23.60
C ARG A 49 -4.42 -9.01 -23.13
N ASN A 50 -3.62 -9.53 -24.06
CA ASN A 50 -2.40 -10.27 -23.74
C ASN A 50 -1.38 -9.42 -22.96
N LEU A 51 -1.25 -8.13 -23.31
CA LEU A 51 -0.40 -7.22 -22.54
C LEU A 51 -0.93 -7.01 -21.12
N SER A 52 -2.24 -6.87 -20.94
CA SER A 52 -2.86 -6.70 -19.63
C SER A 52 -2.67 -7.94 -18.76
N GLU A 53 -2.85 -9.14 -19.33
CA GLU A 53 -2.58 -10.42 -18.66
C GLU A 53 -1.09 -10.57 -18.31
N ASN A 54 -0.19 -10.18 -19.21
CA ASN A 54 1.24 -10.22 -18.94
C ASN A 54 1.65 -9.21 -17.86
N VAL A 55 1.08 -8.00 -17.85
CA VAL A 55 1.31 -7.01 -16.79
C VAL A 55 0.78 -7.52 -15.46
N PHE A 56 -0.39 -8.15 -15.44
CA PHE A 56 -0.97 -8.72 -14.22
C PHE A 56 -0.08 -9.84 -13.66
N THR A 57 0.33 -10.79 -14.50
CA THR A 57 1.21 -11.90 -14.09
C THR A 57 2.62 -11.43 -13.71
N ILE A 58 3.18 -10.44 -14.41
CA ILE A 58 4.44 -9.79 -14.01
C ILE A 58 4.27 -9.11 -12.67
N THR A 59 3.16 -8.41 -12.44
CA THR A 59 2.90 -7.70 -11.17
C THR A 59 2.78 -8.70 -10.02
N GLU A 60 2.01 -9.77 -10.18
CA GLU A 60 1.87 -10.82 -9.18
C GLU A 60 3.23 -11.44 -8.82
N LYS A 61 4.02 -11.81 -9.84
CA LYS A 61 5.37 -12.35 -9.64
C LYS A 61 6.32 -11.33 -9.01
N SER A 62 6.19 -10.05 -9.39
CA SER A 62 7.02 -8.97 -8.86
C SER A 62 6.72 -8.72 -7.39
N VAL A 63 5.45 -8.77 -6.96
CA VAL A 63 5.08 -8.62 -5.55
C VAL A 63 5.70 -9.74 -4.70
N VAL A 64 5.58 -10.99 -5.15
CA VAL A 64 6.15 -12.13 -4.44
C VAL A 64 7.69 -12.05 -4.42
N SER A 65 8.32 -11.74 -5.55
CA SER A 65 9.76 -11.61 -5.66
C SER A 65 10.29 -10.44 -4.83
N PHE A 66 9.63 -9.29 -4.87
CA PHE A 66 10.00 -8.11 -4.10
C PHE A 66 9.86 -8.36 -2.60
N TYR A 67 8.81 -9.06 -2.17
CA TYR A 67 8.65 -9.46 -0.77
C TYR A 67 9.79 -10.37 -0.31
N GLN A 68 10.14 -11.40 -1.09
CA GLN A 68 11.26 -12.29 -0.76
C GLN A 68 12.61 -11.55 -0.78
N PHE A 69 12.82 -10.66 -1.75
CA PHE A 69 13.99 -9.80 -1.84
C PHE A 69 14.08 -8.87 -0.63
N ALA A 70 13.01 -8.19 -0.26
CA ALA A 70 12.97 -7.31 0.89
C ALA A 70 13.24 -8.06 2.20
N CYS A 71 12.66 -9.25 2.38
CA CYS A 71 12.91 -10.09 3.55
C CYS A 71 14.38 -10.54 3.61
N SER A 72 14.96 -10.98 2.49
CA SER A 72 16.37 -11.40 2.42
C SER A 72 17.34 -10.22 2.59
N ALA A 73 17.06 -9.09 1.93
CA ALA A 73 17.88 -7.89 1.99
C ALA A 73 17.83 -7.25 3.38
N SER A 74 16.65 -7.19 4.01
CA SER A 74 16.52 -6.68 5.38
C SER A 74 17.26 -7.55 6.38
N TRP A 75 17.23 -8.88 6.23
CA TRP A 75 18.03 -9.78 7.06
C TRP A 75 19.53 -9.50 6.92
N ILE A 76 20.04 -9.40 5.69
CA ILE A 76 21.45 -9.11 5.42
C ILE A 76 21.82 -7.71 5.93
N PHE A 77 21.00 -6.70 5.66
CA PHE A 77 21.23 -5.33 6.11
C PHE A 77 21.25 -5.24 7.63
N PHE A 78 20.29 -5.86 8.30
CA PHE A 78 20.19 -5.84 9.76
C PHE A 78 21.37 -6.59 10.40
N THR A 79 21.67 -7.79 9.93
CA THR A 79 22.81 -8.58 10.45
C THR A 79 24.15 -7.91 10.16
N SER A 80 24.33 -7.35 8.96
CA SER A 80 25.54 -6.61 8.59
C SER A 80 25.70 -5.35 9.44
N SER A 81 24.63 -4.57 9.60
CA SER A 81 24.60 -3.38 10.44
C SER A 81 24.98 -3.69 11.89
N MET A 82 24.41 -4.77 12.45
CA MET A 82 24.70 -5.21 13.82
C MET A 82 26.18 -5.60 14.03
N ILE A 83 26.81 -6.27 13.06
CA ILE A 83 28.24 -6.64 13.13
C ILE A 83 29.13 -5.39 13.04
N LEU A 84 28.77 -4.42 12.20
CA LEU A 84 29.54 -3.18 12.04
C LEU A 84 29.44 -2.28 13.28
N PHE A 85 28.31 -2.28 13.98
CA PHE A 85 28.14 -1.47 15.18
C PHE A 85 28.90 -1.99 16.39
N ALA A 86 29.25 -3.29 16.46
CA ALA A 86 29.99 -3.83 17.60
C ALA A 86 31.31 -3.06 17.89
N PRO A 87 32.24 -2.87 16.94
CA PRO A 87 33.46 -2.08 17.19
C PRO A 87 33.17 -0.58 17.43
N VAL A 88 32.16 -0.01 16.74
CA VAL A 88 31.77 1.40 16.91
C VAL A 88 31.26 1.66 18.33
N ILE A 89 30.45 0.75 18.87
CA ILE A 89 29.92 0.86 20.23
C ILE A 89 31.09 0.82 21.23
N PHE A 90 32.04 -0.10 21.08
CA PHE A 90 33.23 -0.16 21.95
C PHE A 90 34.04 1.14 21.97
N GLU A 91 34.19 1.78 20.81
CA GLU A 91 34.89 3.06 20.74
C GLU A 91 34.09 4.19 21.41
N THR A 92 32.77 4.24 21.19
CA THR A 92 31.90 5.22 21.85
C THR A 92 31.80 5.02 23.36
N GLU A 93 31.79 3.78 23.86
CA GLU A 93 31.77 3.47 25.30
C GLU A 93 33.07 3.86 25.99
N ARG A 94 34.23 3.64 25.35
CA ARG A 94 35.50 4.13 25.88
C ARG A 94 35.53 5.66 25.97
N ALA A 95 35.06 6.35 24.94
CA ALA A 95 34.98 7.81 24.94
C ALA A 95 34.00 8.34 26.00
N GLN A 96 32.90 7.63 26.25
CA GLN A 96 31.92 7.96 27.29
C GLN A 96 32.44 7.69 28.71
N MET A 97 33.17 6.59 28.94
CA MET A 97 33.77 6.25 30.23
C MET A 97 34.75 7.33 30.71
N GLU A 98 35.59 7.87 29.81
CA GLU A 98 36.55 8.92 30.16
C GLU A 98 35.85 10.24 30.54
N GLN A 99 34.75 10.58 29.86
CA GLN A 99 33.96 11.77 30.17
C GLN A 99 33.19 11.61 31.48
N MET A 100 32.64 10.43 31.74
CA MET A 100 31.93 10.13 32.98
C MET A 100 32.87 10.05 34.19
N GLN A 101 34.08 9.52 34.02
CA GLN A 101 35.08 9.54 35.09
C GLN A 101 35.56 10.96 35.38
N LYS A 102 35.76 11.81 34.36
CA LYS A 102 36.08 13.23 34.58
C LYS A 102 34.94 13.99 35.25
N SER A 103 33.68 13.73 34.89
CA SER A 103 32.54 14.38 35.54
C SER A 103 32.35 13.91 36.98
N GLN A 104 32.57 12.62 37.27
CA GLN A 104 32.57 12.11 38.64
C GLN A 104 33.76 12.61 39.46
N GLN A 105 34.97 12.68 38.88
CA GLN A 105 36.12 13.27 39.55
C GLN A 105 35.87 14.76 39.85
N ASN A 106 35.27 15.52 38.93
CA ASN A 106 34.87 16.90 39.21
C ASN A 106 33.76 16.99 40.28
N GLN A 107 32.76 16.10 40.29
CA GLN A 107 31.72 16.10 41.34
C GLN A 107 32.22 15.61 42.71
N MET A 108 33.19 14.69 42.75
CA MET A 108 33.80 14.22 43.99
C MET A 108 34.83 15.22 44.53
N LEU A 109 35.60 15.88 43.65
CA LEU A 109 36.59 16.88 44.03
C LEU A 109 35.93 18.22 44.41
N LEU A 110 34.75 18.51 43.87
CA LEU A 110 33.96 19.67 44.29
C LEU A 110 32.85 19.34 45.30
N GLY A 111 32.60 18.06 45.60
CA GLY A 111 31.53 17.61 46.50
C GLY A 111 30.12 18.04 46.06
N PRO A 112 29.05 17.42 46.59
CA PRO A 112 27.66 17.85 46.36
C PRO A 112 27.27 19.27 46.85
N GLY A 113 28.24 20.16 47.12
CA GLY A 113 28.01 21.48 47.73
C GLY A 113 28.40 22.70 46.89
N THR A 114 29.26 22.57 45.89
CA THR A 114 29.82 23.78 45.21
C THR A 114 28.88 24.41 44.19
N GLN A 115 27.95 23.66 43.60
CA GLN A 115 26.95 24.25 42.69
C GLN A 115 25.88 25.07 43.45
N GLY A 116 25.78 24.90 44.78
CA GLY A 116 24.96 25.74 45.67
C GLY A 116 25.72 26.84 46.42
N MET A 117 27.05 26.76 46.50
CA MET A 117 27.87 27.70 47.30
C MET A 117 28.35 28.93 46.52
N ALA A 118 28.33 28.91 45.19
CA ALA A 118 28.58 30.11 44.37
C ALA A 118 27.46 31.17 44.50
N GLY A 119 26.31 30.81 45.10
CA GLY A 119 25.17 31.71 45.32
C GLY A 119 24.98 32.17 46.77
N LEU A 120 25.82 31.75 47.72
CA LEU A 120 25.61 31.98 49.17
C LEU A 120 26.84 32.57 49.88
N ALA A 121 27.64 33.39 49.18
CA ALA A 121 28.63 34.22 49.87
C ALA A 121 27.91 35.08 50.93
N PRO A 122 28.22 34.91 52.24
CA PRO A 122 27.54 35.68 53.28
C PRO A 122 27.95 37.15 53.16
N PRO A 123 27.02 38.10 53.35
CA PRO A 123 27.35 39.52 53.27
C PRO A 123 28.36 39.86 54.38
N MET A 124 29.51 40.41 53.97
CA MET A 124 30.52 40.88 54.91
C MET A 124 30.03 42.11 55.67
N PRO A 125 30.26 42.20 57.00
CA PRO A 125 29.82 43.33 57.79
C PRO A 125 30.79 44.53 57.66
N ARG A 126 30.23 45.72 57.50
CA ARG A 126 30.81 47.00 57.91
C ARG A 126 29.78 47.78 58.71
#